data_AF-A0A1C6AI80-F1
#
_entry.id   AF-A0A1C6AI80-F1
#
_cell.length_a   1.000
_cell.length_b   1.000
_cell.length_c   1.000
_cell.angle_alpha   90.00
_cell.angle_beta   90.00
_cell.angle_gamma   90.00
#
_symmetry.space_group_name_H-M   'P 1'
#
loop_
_entity.id
_entity.type
_entity.pdbx_description
1 polymer ?
#
loop_
_entity_poly.entity_id
_entity_poly.type
_entity_poly.pdbx_seq_one_letter_code
_entity_poly.pdbx_strand_id
1 'polypeptide(L)'
;MPTMICQKCGKECERTSNVQKYCPECRKKKQVERNATYQQKRENTPDLVVAVGSQAICPNCKKSFLKKSGNQIFCEDCSAEHFQQQKKQKRTEMSDVERSEVYRKTTENNNNIYDRFSLYVPKGKKAYLQEISKSMGISLNTFINQAIEQYEQLILSQKEENE
;
A
#
# COMPACT_ATOMS: atom_id res chain seq x y z
N MET A 1 -17.79 27.11 10.69
CA MET A 1 -16.56 26.31 10.82
C MET A 1 -16.95 24.89 11.17
N PRO A 2 -16.49 23.85 10.47
CA PRO A 2 -16.81 22.48 10.84
C PRO A 2 -16.25 22.17 12.24
N THR A 3 -17.06 21.56 13.10
CA THR A 3 -16.65 21.16 14.44
C THR A 3 -16.34 19.67 14.49
N MET A 4 -15.60 19.24 15.52
CA MET A 4 -15.32 17.83 15.79
C MET A 4 -15.25 17.55 17.29
N ILE A 5 -15.68 16.35 17.69
CA ILE A 5 -15.58 15.86 19.06
C ILE A 5 -14.21 15.21 19.27
N CYS A 6 -13.43 15.74 20.21
CA CYS A 6 -12.10 15.21 20.53
C CYS A 6 -12.20 13.77 21.07
N GLN A 7 -11.52 12.82 20.42
CA GLN A 7 -11.54 11.40 20.82
C GLN A 7 -10.87 11.11 22.17
N LYS A 8 -10.13 12.07 22.75
CA LYS A 8 -9.45 11.91 24.04
C LYS A 8 -10.23 12.51 25.22
N CYS A 9 -10.85 13.68 25.02
CA CYS A 9 -11.53 14.40 26.11
C CYS A 9 -13.02 14.65 25.88
N GLY A 10 -13.58 14.22 24.75
CA GLY A 10 -15.01 14.36 24.44
C GLY A 10 -15.50 15.78 24.16
N LYS A 11 -14.64 16.80 24.23
CA LYS A 11 -15.03 18.20 23.99
C LYS A 11 -15.16 18.49 22.49
N GLU A 12 -16.16 19.29 22.15
CA GLU A 12 -16.31 19.86 20.81
C GLU A 12 -15.24 20.94 20.58
N CYS A 13 -14.62 20.92 19.41
CA CYS A 13 -13.61 21.89 19.01
C CYS A 13 -13.65 22.15 17.51
N GLU A 14 -13.08 23.27 17.10
CA GLU A 14 -12.99 23.62 15.68
C GLU A 14 -12.07 22.65 14.93
N ARG A 15 -12.54 22.20 13.78
CA ARG A 15 -11.82 21.25 12.93
C ARG A 15 -10.97 22.04 11.93
N THR A 16 -9.65 21.86 12.00
CA THR A 16 -8.73 22.45 11.02
C THR A 16 -8.44 21.51 9.84
N SER A 17 -8.74 20.22 9.97
CA SER A 17 -8.51 19.20 8.93
C SER A 17 -9.48 18.03 9.08
N ASN A 18 -9.85 17.40 7.97
CA ASN A 18 -10.74 16.24 7.94
C ASN A 18 -10.20 15.02 8.71
N VAL A 19 -8.88 14.93 8.93
CA VAL A 19 -8.24 13.83 9.67
C VAL A 19 -7.97 14.15 11.15
N GLN A 20 -8.38 15.32 11.64
CA GLN A 20 -8.13 15.72 13.03
C GLN A 20 -8.89 14.81 14.00
N LYS A 21 -8.16 14.17 14.92
CA LYS A 21 -8.72 13.26 15.95
C LYS A 21 -8.79 13.87 17.35
N TYR A 22 -7.93 14.86 17.61
CA TYR A 22 -7.76 15.45 18.95
C TYR A 22 -7.77 16.97 18.87
N CYS A 23 -8.31 17.62 19.91
CA CYS A 23 -8.18 19.06 20.09
C CYS A 23 -6.70 19.47 20.30
N PRO A 24 -6.34 20.76 20.13
CA PRO A 24 -4.96 21.23 20.24
C PRO A 24 -4.27 20.83 21.55
N GLU A 25 -4.97 20.92 22.67
CA GLU A 25 -4.44 20.56 23.98
C GLU A 25 -4.21 19.05 24.13
N CYS A 26 -5.14 18.23 23.67
CA CYS A 26 -4.97 16.78 23.67
C CYS A 26 -3.88 16.32 22.70
N ARG A 27 -3.66 17.05 21.59
CA ARG A 27 -2.56 16.81 20.65
C ARG A 27 -1.20 17.02 21.31
N LYS A 28 -1.02 18.11 22.07
CA LYS A 28 0.21 18.36 22.84
C LYS A 28 0.48 17.25 23.85
N LYS A 29 -0.54 16.84 24.62
CA LYS A 29 -0.42 15.72 25.57
C LYS A 29 -0.02 14.42 24.84
N LYS A 30 -0.62 14.15 23.68
CA LYS A 30 -0.27 12.96 22.90
C LYS A 30 1.15 13.01 22.33
N GLN A 31 1.65 14.20 22.02
CA GLN A 31 3.04 14.38 21.58
C GLN A 31 4.01 14.07 22.72
N VAL A 32 3.74 14.54 23.95
CA VAL A 32 4.55 14.24 25.12
C VAL A 32 4.59 12.73 25.38
N GLU A 33 3.42 12.06 25.36
CA GLU A 33 3.34 10.59 25.49
C GLU A 33 4.21 9.86 24.46
N ARG A 34 4.13 10.27 23.18
CA ARG A 34 4.94 9.67 22.10
C ARG A 34 6.43 9.86 22.33
N ASN A 35 6.85 11.05 22.75
CA ASN A 35 8.25 11.35 23.04
C ASN A 35 8.76 10.50 24.22
N ALA A 36 7.96 10.34 25.27
CA ALA A 36 8.29 9.47 26.40
C ALA A 36 8.42 8.01 25.96
N THR A 37 7.48 7.49 25.15
CA THR A 37 7.58 6.13 24.59
C THR A 37 8.83 5.97 23.71
N TYR A 38 9.21 6.99 22.95
CA TYR A 38 10.42 6.95 22.13
C TYR A 38 11.68 6.89 22.98
N GLN A 39 11.77 7.66 24.07
CA GLN A 39 12.91 7.58 25.00
C GLN A 39 13.00 6.21 25.68
N GLN A 40 11.86 5.68 26.16
CA GLN A 40 11.82 4.32 26.73
C GLN A 40 12.28 3.26 25.71
N LYS A 41 11.94 3.40 24.42
CA LYS A 41 12.43 2.49 23.39
C LYS A 41 13.93 2.62 23.14
N ARG A 42 14.48 3.84 23.22
CA ARG A 42 15.94 4.06 23.10
C ARG A 42 16.71 3.43 24.26
N GLU A 43 16.15 3.53 25.47
CA GLU A 43 16.74 2.94 26.68
C GLU A 43 16.65 1.41 26.66
N ASN A 44 15.46 0.85 26.35
CA ASN A 44 15.24 -0.59 26.39
C ASN A 44 15.79 -1.34 25.18
N THR A 45 15.92 -0.69 24.02
CA THR A 45 16.33 -1.37 22.78
C THR A 45 17.21 -0.47 21.90
N PRO A 46 18.40 -0.11 22.39
CA PRO A 46 19.30 0.83 21.71
C PRO A 46 19.67 0.36 20.29
N ASP A 47 19.81 -0.95 20.09
CA ASP A 47 20.18 -1.55 18.79
C ASP A 47 19.08 -1.44 17.72
N LEU A 48 17.82 -1.22 18.11
CA LEU A 48 16.71 -1.03 17.18
C LEU A 48 16.46 0.46 16.89
N VAL A 49 16.84 1.34 17.81
CA VAL A 49 16.65 2.80 17.69
C VAL A 49 17.95 3.48 17.28
N VAL A 50 18.57 2.94 16.23
CA VAL A 50 19.77 3.53 15.60
C VAL A 50 19.38 4.65 14.63
N ALA A 51 20.27 5.62 14.49
CA ALA A 51 20.11 6.76 13.58
C ALA A 51 19.92 6.32 12.13
N VAL A 52 19.31 7.19 11.31
CA VAL A 52 19.27 6.96 9.86
C VAL A 52 20.68 7.11 9.32
N GLY A 53 21.10 6.20 8.43
CA GLY A 53 22.44 6.16 7.85
C GLY A 53 23.47 5.33 8.62
N SER A 54 23.16 4.88 9.84
CA SER A 54 24.06 3.99 10.59
C SER A 54 23.90 2.52 10.18
N GLN A 55 24.88 1.70 10.54
CA GLN A 55 24.77 0.25 10.46
C GLN A 55 23.83 -0.29 11.55
N ALA A 56 22.91 -1.18 11.18
CA ALA A 56 21.99 -1.88 12.08
C ALA A 56 22.04 -3.38 11.78
N ILE A 57 21.78 -4.23 12.78
CA ILE A 57 21.77 -5.69 12.63
C ILE A 57 20.34 -6.16 12.39
N CYS A 58 20.11 -6.94 11.33
CA CYS A 58 18.78 -7.47 11.03
C CYS A 58 18.37 -8.55 12.05
N PRO A 59 17.21 -8.44 12.72
CA PRO A 59 16.76 -9.45 13.68
C PRO A 59 16.53 -10.85 13.09
N ASN A 60 16.25 -10.93 11.78
CA ASN A 60 15.95 -12.18 11.09
C ASN A 60 17.24 -12.92 10.65
N CYS A 61 18.09 -12.25 9.86
CA CYS A 61 19.27 -12.88 9.26
C CYS A 61 20.59 -12.54 9.96
N LYS A 62 20.57 -11.67 10.98
CA LYS A 62 21.73 -11.19 11.75
C LYS A 62 22.82 -10.48 10.92
N LYS A 63 22.57 -10.17 9.64
CA LYS A 63 23.48 -9.38 8.81
C LYS A 63 23.36 -7.89 9.14
N SER A 64 24.48 -7.17 9.09
CA SER A 64 24.50 -5.71 9.19
C SER A 64 24.01 -5.06 7.89
N PHE A 65 23.21 -4.01 7.99
CA PHE A 65 22.73 -3.24 6.83
C PHE A 65 22.68 -1.73 7.17
N LEU A 66 22.67 -0.89 6.13
CA LEU A 66 22.53 0.56 6.29
C LEU A 66 21.05 0.95 6.42
N LYS A 67 20.72 1.68 7.48
CA LYS A 67 19.35 2.09 7.77
C LYS A 67 18.96 3.28 6.88
N LYS A 68 18.06 3.08 5.92
CA LYS A 68 17.56 4.14 5.01
C LYS A 68 16.41 4.96 5.62
N SER A 69 15.70 4.41 6.61
CA SER A 69 14.60 5.12 7.29
C SER A 69 14.54 4.81 8.79
N GLY A 70 14.00 5.73 9.59
CA GLY A 70 13.92 5.57 11.04
C GLY A 70 13.13 4.34 11.51
N ASN A 71 12.22 3.84 10.68
CA ASN A 71 11.37 2.68 10.96
C ASN A 71 11.90 1.37 10.35
N GLN A 72 13.03 1.39 9.65
CA GLN A 72 13.60 0.20 9.04
C GLN A 72 14.24 -0.70 10.12
N ILE A 73 13.59 -1.83 10.39
CA ILE A 73 14.05 -2.84 11.37
C ILE A 73 14.77 -4.00 10.66
N PHE A 74 14.32 -4.38 9.46
CA PHE A 74 14.86 -5.51 8.71
C PHE A 74 15.72 -5.03 7.52
N CYS A 75 16.64 -5.87 7.06
CA CYS A 75 17.29 -5.65 5.76
C CYS A 75 16.27 -5.76 4.62
N GLU A 76 16.63 -5.31 3.42
CA GLU A 76 15.70 -5.26 2.28
C GLU A 76 15.09 -6.63 1.97
N ASP A 77 15.92 -7.68 1.94
CA ASP A 77 15.48 -9.05 1.67
C ASP A 77 14.47 -9.54 2.72
N CYS A 78 14.79 -9.41 4.01
CA CYS A 78 13.93 -9.89 5.10
C CYS A 78 12.71 -8.99 5.33
N SER A 79 12.75 -7.72 4.90
CA SER A 79 11.60 -6.81 5.03
C SER A 79 10.41 -7.27 4.19
N ALA A 80 10.69 -7.79 2.99
CA ALA A 80 9.68 -8.34 2.10
C ALA A 80 9.02 -9.58 2.70
N GLU A 81 9.83 -10.52 3.23
CA GLU A 81 9.33 -11.71 3.90
C GLU A 81 8.43 -11.37 5.10
N HIS A 82 8.90 -10.48 5.98
CA HIS A 82 8.16 -10.06 7.15
C HIS A 82 6.83 -9.37 6.78
N PHE A 83 6.83 -8.57 5.72
CA PHE A 83 5.61 -7.94 5.20
C PHE A 83 4.61 -8.97 4.67
N GLN A 84 5.07 -10.00 3.96
CA GLN A 84 4.21 -11.08 3.49
C GLN A 84 3.64 -11.91 4.65
N GLN A 85 4.45 -12.19 5.67
CA GLN A 85 4.00 -12.91 6.87
C GLN A 85 2.89 -12.13 7.60
N GLN A 86 3.07 -10.82 7.81
CA GLN A 86 2.02 -9.98 8.41
C GLN A 86 0.73 -9.98 7.58
N LYS A 87 0.82 -9.92 6.25
CA LYS A 87 -0.35 -10.03 5.38
C LYS A 87 -1.06 -11.36 5.56
N LYS A 88 -0.30 -12.46 5.63
CA LYS A 88 -0.85 -13.80 5.83
C LYS A 88 -1.55 -13.91 7.18
N GLN A 89 -0.89 -13.50 8.26
CA GLN A 89 -1.45 -13.49 9.62
C GLN A 89 -2.76 -12.71 9.68
N LYS A 90 -2.78 -11.47 9.18
CA LYS A 90 -3.99 -10.66 9.12
C LYS A 90 -5.14 -11.36 8.39
N ARG A 91 -4.87 -12.05 7.27
CA ARG A 91 -5.91 -12.76 6.52
C ARG A 91 -6.44 -13.98 7.27
N THR A 92 -5.58 -14.65 8.04
CA THR A 92 -5.93 -15.81 8.88
C THR A 92 -6.73 -15.38 10.10
N GLU A 93 -6.36 -14.26 10.73
CA GLU A 93 -7.02 -13.73 11.93
C GLU A 93 -8.34 -13.00 11.63
N MET A 94 -8.51 -12.50 10.40
CA MET A 94 -9.70 -11.76 10.00
C MET A 94 -10.94 -12.66 9.98
N SER A 95 -11.99 -12.21 10.64
CA SER A 95 -13.29 -12.89 10.68
C SER A 95 -13.95 -12.94 9.31
N ASP A 96 -14.92 -13.85 9.13
CA ASP A 96 -15.64 -13.99 7.87
C ASP A 96 -16.44 -12.74 7.51
N VAL A 97 -16.97 -12.02 8.51
CA VAL A 97 -17.69 -10.75 8.34
C VAL A 97 -16.74 -9.68 7.80
N GLU A 98 -15.59 -9.49 8.45
CA GLU A 98 -14.58 -8.53 8.00
C GLU A 98 -14.05 -8.86 6.60
N ARG A 99 -13.84 -10.15 6.31
CA ARG A 99 -13.40 -10.62 4.99
C ARG A 99 -14.41 -10.26 3.90
N SER A 100 -15.70 -10.45 4.17
CA SER A 100 -16.79 -10.10 3.26
C SER A 100 -16.84 -8.59 3.00
N GLU A 101 -16.74 -7.76 4.05
CA GLU A 101 -16.72 -6.31 3.89
C GLU A 101 -15.53 -5.81 3.06
N VAL A 102 -14.34 -6.34 3.30
CA VAL A 102 -13.14 -5.99 2.54
C VAL A 102 -13.32 -6.34 1.07
N TYR A 103 -13.88 -7.51 0.76
CA TYR A 103 -14.20 -7.90 -0.60
C TYR A 103 -15.21 -6.94 -1.26
N ARG A 104 -16.29 -6.59 -0.55
CA ARG A 104 -17.31 -5.66 -1.04
C ARG A 104 -16.71 -4.29 -1.36
N LYS A 105 -15.98 -3.68 -0.42
CA LYS A 105 -15.31 -2.38 -0.60
C LYS A 105 -14.31 -2.40 -1.75
N THR A 106 -13.56 -3.49 -1.90
CA THR A 106 -12.60 -3.64 -3.01
C THR A 106 -13.32 -3.71 -4.36
N THR A 107 -14.45 -4.45 -4.42
CA THR A 107 -15.26 -4.58 -5.63
C THR A 107 -15.91 -3.24 -6.01
N GLU A 108 -16.53 -2.55 -5.05
CA GLU A 108 -17.11 -1.22 -5.22
C GLU A 108 -16.06 -0.22 -5.74
N ASN A 109 -14.88 -0.18 -5.12
CA ASN A 109 -13.80 0.70 -5.56
C ASN A 109 -13.35 0.39 -6.99
N ASN A 110 -13.18 -0.89 -7.33
CA ASN A 110 -12.75 -1.27 -8.67
C ASN A 110 -13.78 -0.89 -9.74
N ASN A 111 -15.07 -1.03 -9.44
CA ASN A 111 -16.15 -0.64 -10.37
C ASN A 111 -16.23 0.88 -10.58
N ASN A 112 -15.80 1.68 -9.59
CA ASN A 112 -15.76 3.14 -9.71
C ASN A 112 -14.54 3.66 -10.49
N ILE A 113 -13.50 2.84 -10.64
CA ILE A 113 -12.21 3.26 -11.25
C ILE A 113 -12.05 2.69 -12.66
N TYR A 114 -12.60 1.50 -12.93
CA TYR A 114 -12.33 0.78 -14.17
C TYR A 114 -13.62 0.35 -14.87
N ASP A 115 -13.68 0.61 -16.17
CA ASP A 115 -14.65 -0.04 -17.05
C ASP A 115 -14.29 -1.52 -17.25
N ARG A 116 -15.31 -2.39 -17.27
CA ARG A 116 -15.13 -3.83 -17.42
C ARG A 116 -15.73 -4.30 -18.74
N PHE A 117 -14.93 -4.95 -19.57
CA PHE A 117 -15.41 -5.67 -20.75
C PHE A 117 -14.94 -7.12 -20.73
N SER A 118 -15.74 -8.01 -21.29
CA SER A 118 -15.43 -9.44 -21.40
C SER A 118 -14.91 -9.75 -22.80
N LEU A 119 -13.65 -10.19 -22.89
CA LEU A 119 -13.03 -10.59 -24.15
C LEU A 119 -13.14 -12.09 -24.36
N TYR A 120 -13.77 -12.51 -25.45
CA TYR A 120 -13.78 -13.90 -25.90
C TYR A 120 -12.63 -14.14 -26.88
N VAL A 121 -11.83 -15.16 -26.62
CA VAL A 121 -10.71 -15.58 -27.49
C VAL A 121 -10.81 -17.07 -27.77
N PRO A 122 -10.27 -17.56 -28.90
CA PRO A 122 -10.23 -18.98 -29.21
C PRO A 122 -9.62 -19.82 -28.08
N LYS A 123 -10.10 -21.06 -27.94
CA LYS A 123 -9.61 -22.00 -26.92
C LYS A 123 -8.09 -22.18 -27.07
N GLY A 124 -7.36 -22.12 -25.96
CA GLY A 124 -5.89 -22.17 -25.93
C GLY A 124 -5.19 -20.82 -26.16
N LYS A 125 -5.84 -19.86 -26.81
CA LYS A 125 -5.22 -18.54 -27.08
C LYS A 125 -4.91 -17.77 -25.81
N LYS A 126 -5.76 -17.87 -24.78
CA LYS A 126 -5.49 -17.26 -23.46
C LYS A 126 -4.16 -17.70 -22.87
N ALA A 127 -3.86 -19.01 -22.89
CA ALA A 127 -2.62 -19.55 -22.35
C ALA A 127 -1.41 -19.01 -23.12
N TYR A 128 -1.50 -19.02 -24.46
CA TYR A 128 -0.49 -18.44 -25.33
C TYR A 128 -0.23 -16.95 -25.04
N LEU A 129 -1.28 -16.13 -24.88
CA LEU A 129 -1.14 -14.72 -24.52
C LEU A 129 -0.50 -14.52 -23.14
N GLN A 130 -0.79 -15.41 -22.18
CA GLN A 130 -0.16 -15.38 -20.86
C GLN A 130 1.33 -15.72 -20.91
N GLU A 131 1.75 -16.62 -21.80
CA GLU A 131 3.16 -16.95 -21.99
C GLU A 131 3.93 -15.78 -22.60
N ILE A 132 3.35 -15.13 -23.62
CA ILE A 132 3.92 -13.91 -24.22
C ILE A 132 4.04 -12.79 -23.18
N SER A 133 2.96 -12.51 -22.44
CA SER A 133 3.01 -11.42 -21.46
C SER A 133 4.10 -11.68 -20.41
N LYS A 134 4.24 -12.94 -19.96
CA LYS A 134 5.29 -13.35 -19.02
C LYS A 134 6.70 -13.23 -19.61
N SER A 135 6.92 -13.61 -20.87
CA SER A 135 8.25 -13.49 -21.50
C SER A 135 8.68 -12.03 -21.64
N MET A 136 7.72 -11.11 -21.79
CA MET A 136 7.92 -9.66 -21.79
C MET A 136 8.01 -9.05 -20.37
N GLY A 137 7.83 -9.85 -19.31
CA GLY A 137 7.86 -9.38 -17.93
C GLY A 137 6.65 -8.51 -17.53
N ILE A 138 5.55 -8.55 -18.29
CA ILE A 138 4.34 -7.74 -18.05
C ILE A 138 3.12 -8.60 -17.74
N SER A 139 2.08 -7.98 -17.16
CA SER A 139 0.82 -8.67 -16.90
C SER A 139 0.00 -8.86 -18.18
N LEU A 140 -0.86 -9.89 -18.23
CA LEU A 140 -1.78 -10.09 -19.35
C LEU A 140 -2.67 -8.86 -19.60
N ASN A 141 -3.11 -8.18 -18.53
CA ASN A 141 -3.94 -6.98 -18.65
C ASN A 141 -3.16 -5.82 -19.29
N THR A 142 -1.91 -5.62 -18.86
CA THR A 142 -1.01 -4.62 -19.47
C THR A 142 -0.76 -4.93 -20.94
N PHE A 143 -0.51 -6.19 -21.27
CA PHE A 143 -0.32 -6.63 -22.65
C PHE A 143 -1.56 -6.33 -23.51
N ILE A 144 -2.77 -6.65 -23.02
CA ILE A 144 -4.01 -6.38 -23.75
C ILE A 144 -4.22 -4.87 -23.95
N ASN A 145 -4.00 -4.05 -22.92
CA ASN A 145 -4.14 -2.60 -23.04
C ASN A 145 -3.15 -2.00 -24.04
N GLN A 146 -1.88 -2.44 -24.02
CA GLN A 146 -0.89 -2.02 -25.01
C GLN A 146 -1.30 -2.40 -26.43
N ALA A 147 -1.87 -3.59 -26.64
CA ALA A 147 -2.36 -4.00 -27.95
C ALA A 147 -3.55 -3.14 -28.42
N ILE A 148 -4.45 -2.78 -27.51
CA ILE A 148 -5.57 -1.87 -27.80
C ILE A 148 -5.04 -0.48 -28.20
N GLU A 149 -4.15 0.11 -27.39
CA GLU A 149 -3.54 1.42 -27.66
C GLU A 149 -2.82 1.43 -29.02
N GLN A 150 -2.03 0.41 -29.32
CA GLN A 150 -1.35 0.28 -30.62
C GLN A 150 -2.35 0.23 -31.78
N TYR A 151 -3.44 -0.52 -31.63
CA TYR A 151 -4.46 -0.61 -32.66
C TYR A 151 -5.23 0.71 -32.85
N GLU A 152 -5.54 1.43 -31.76
CA GLU A 152 -6.14 2.77 -31.81
C GLU A 152 -5.26 3.75 -32.59
N GLN A 153 -3.94 3.75 -32.33
CA GLN A 153 -2.99 4.62 -33.06
C GLN A 153 -2.96 4.31 -34.56
N LEU A 154 -2.98 3.02 -34.92
CA LEU A 154 -3.02 2.61 -36.32
C LEU A 154 -4.31 3.06 -37.03
N ILE A 155 -5.46 3.04 -36.34
CA ILE A 155 -6.71 3.55 -36.91
C ILE A 155 -6.63 5.07 -37.11
N LEU A 156 -6.05 5.80 -36.16
CA LEU A 156 -5.93 7.26 -36.26
C LEU A 156 -5.02 7.68 -37.41
N SER A 157 -3.85 7.05 -37.56
CA SER A 157 -2.93 7.35 -38.66
C SER A 157 -3.55 7.09 -40.04
N GLN A 158 -4.35 6.02 -40.17
CA GLN A 158 -5.05 5.71 -41.41
C GLN A 158 -6.14 6.72 -41.75
N LYS A 159 -6.69 7.46 -40.78
CA LYS A 159 -7.68 8.51 -41.06
C LYS A 159 -7.03 9.79 -41.55
N GLU A 160 -5.88 10.14 -40.99
CA GLU A 160 -5.10 11.33 -41.39
C GLU A 160 -4.53 11.22 -42.81
N GLU A 161 -4.27 10.01 -43.31
CA GLU A 161 -3.83 9.79 -44.69
C GLU A 161 -4.97 9.87 -45.74
N ASN A 162 -6.23 9.84 -45.29
CA ASN A 162 -7.42 9.82 -46.14
C ASN A 162 -8.25 11.12 -46.09
N GLU A 163 -7.77 12.15 -45.39
CA GLU A 163 -8.27 13.55 -45.43
C GLU A 163 -7.31 14.46 -46.22
#